data_AF-A0A2D4F5C5-F1
#
_entry.id   AF-A0A2D4F5C5-F1
#
_cell.length_a   1.000
_cell.length_b   1.000
_cell.length_c   1.000
_cell.angle_alpha   90.00
_cell.angle_beta   90.00
_cell.angle_gamma   90.00
#
_symmetry.space_group_name_H-M   'P 1'
#
loop_
_entity.id
_entity.type
_entity.pdbx_description
1 polymer ?
#
loop_
_entity_poly.entity_id
_entity_poly.type
_entity_poly.pdbx_seq_one_letter_code
_entity_poly.pdbx_strand_id
1 'polypeptide(L)'
;MEPGKLLDPPSDTSRTPRTHKRTHECSECGKSFARRSLLLTHRKVHVGSGSSQGLEGEKSSAKDAKDLRSPPTLKPYKCDECDLCFGRSSYLLTHQKIHTGEKPYQCLECGKFFCGKTSLRNHERIHTKPYKCWE
;
A
#
# COMPACT_ATOMS: atom_id res chain seq x y z
N MET A 1 30.95 -6.96 64.29
CA MET A 1 31.60 -6.87 62.96
C MET A 1 30.82 -7.81 62.05
N GLU A 2 29.87 -7.26 61.31
CA GLU A 2 28.98 -8.01 60.40
C GLU A 2 29.57 -7.93 58.98
N PRO A 3 29.82 -9.05 58.28
CA PRO A 3 30.15 -9.01 56.86
C PRO A 3 28.91 -9.23 55.98
N GLY A 4 28.70 -8.29 55.05
CA GLY A 4 28.23 -8.60 53.70
C GLY A 4 26.73 -8.63 53.46
N LYS A 5 26.13 -7.45 53.28
CA LYS A 5 24.83 -7.30 52.60
C LYS A 5 24.96 -7.84 51.17
N LEU A 6 24.24 -8.91 50.86
CA LEU A 6 23.95 -9.32 49.49
C LEU A 6 23.01 -8.27 48.89
N LEU A 7 23.53 -7.45 47.97
CA LEU A 7 22.73 -6.56 47.15
C LEU A 7 22.00 -7.41 46.11
N ASP A 8 20.69 -7.55 46.27
CA ASP A 8 19.83 -8.08 45.20
C ASP A 8 19.99 -7.21 43.94
N PRO A 9 20.16 -7.80 42.73
CA PRO A 9 20.18 -7.03 41.50
C PRO A 9 18.81 -6.37 41.28
N PRO A 10 18.75 -5.14 40.74
CA PRO A 10 17.48 -4.48 40.51
C PRO A 10 16.64 -5.31 39.54
N SER A 11 15.42 -5.61 39.97
CA SER A 11 14.32 -6.09 39.14
C SER A 11 14.27 -5.26 37.86
N ASP A 12 14.69 -5.83 36.73
CA ASP A 12 14.56 -5.20 35.41
C ASP A 12 13.07 -5.12 35.07
N THR A 13 12.45 -4.05 35.54
CA THR A 13 11.11 -3.62 35.19
C THR A 13 11.16 -2.72 33.95
N SER A 14 11.90 -3.11 32.91
CA SER A 14 11.87 -2.44 31.60
C SER A 14 10.92 -3.12 30.63
N ARG A 15 9.72 -3.54 31.07
CA ARG A 15 8.65 -3.88 30.12
C ARG A 15 7.95 -2.60 29.70
N THR A 16 8.64 -1.82 28.85
CA THR A 16 8.02 -0.73 28.11
C THR A 16 6.80 -1.27 27.36
N PRO A 17 5.68 -0.52 27.28
CA PRO A 17 4.59 -0.88 26.39
C PRO A 17 5.16 -0.83 24.98
N ARG A 18 5.44 -2.01 24.40
CA ARG A 18 5.82 -2.15 23.01
C ARG A 18 4.57 -1.73 22.21
N THR A 19 4.45 -0.43 21.95
CA THR A 19 3.60 0.08 20.88
C THR A 19 4.23 -0.39 19.59
N HIS A 20 4.06 -1.68 19.30
CA HIS A 20 4.37 -2.24 18.00
C HIS A 20 3.39 -1.65 17.02
N LYS A 21 3.63 -0.39 16.64
CA LYS A 21 3.23 0.09 15.34
C LYS A 21 3.93 -0.86 14.39
N ARG A 22 3.17 -1.79 13.82
CA ARG A 22 3.69 -2.85 12.95
C ARG A 22 4.36 -2.18 11.77
N THR A 23 5.67 -2.00 11.87
CA THR A 23 6.51 -1.42 10.83
C THR A 23 7.00 -2.53 9.92
N HIS A 24 7.24 -2.17 8.66
CA HIS A 24 7.83 -3.03 7.67
C HIS A 24 9.29 -2.62 7.53
N GLU A 25 10.21 -3.47 7.95
CA GLU A 25 11.64 -3.16 7.97
C GLU A 25 12.36 -3.73 6.75
N CYS A 26 13.31 -2.97 6.21
CA CYS A 26 14.18 -3.42 5.14
C CYS A 26 15.33 -4.26 5.68
N SER A 27 15.39 -5.53 5.27
CA SER A 27 16.44 -6.45 5.69
C SER A 27 17.84 -6.06 5.21
N GLU A 28 17.95 -5.30 4.11
CA GLU A 28 19.25 -4.89 3.53
C GLU A 28 19.87 -3.69 4.27
N CYS A 29 19.06 -2.79 4.86
CA CYS A 29 19.58 -1.56 5.46
C CYS A 29 18.88 -1.12 6.75
N GLY A 30 18.03 -1.96 7.34
CA GLY A 30 17.33 -1.72 8.60
C GLY A 30 16.28 -0.59 8.59
N LYS A 31 15.96 0.00 7.42
CA LYS A 31 15.01 1.11 7.36
C LYS A 31 13.60 0.63 7.64
N SER A 32 12.92 1.29 8.59
CA SER A 32 11.55 0.97 8.97
C SER A 32 10.55 1.83 8.20
N PHE A 33 9.49 1.19 7.70
CA PHE A 33 8.44 1.82 6.93
C PHE A 33 7.08 1.62 7.60
N ALA A 34 6.23 2.64 7.52
CA ALA A 34 4.88 2.58 8.07
C ALA A 34 3.94 1.62 7.30
N ARG A 35 4.25 1.28 6.03
CA ARG A 35 3.44 0.39 5.18
C ARG A 35 4.33 -0.52 4.35
N ARG A 36 3.86 -1.75 4.08
CA ARG A 36 4.58 -2.76 3.28
C ARG A 36 4.89 -2.26 1.86
N SER A 37 3.99 -1.50 1.25
CA SER A 37 4.17 -0.95 -0.09
C SER A 37 5.41 -0.06 -0.20
N LEU A 38 5.68 0.75 0.83
CA LEU A 38 6.83 1.66 0.87
C LEU A 38 8.15 0.90 1.03
N LEU A 39 8.14 -0.18 1.83
CA LEU A 39 9.29 -1.07 1.93
C LEU A 39 9.60 -1.74 0.57
N LEU A 40 8.57 -2.23 -0.13
CA LEU A 40 8.74 -2.89 -1.43
C LEU A 40 9.31 -1.93 -2.49
N THR A 41 8.86 -0.68 -2.52
CA THR A 41 9.44 0.34 -3.40
C THR A 41 10.86 0.71 -2.98
N HIS A 42 11.13 0.80 -1.67
CA HIS A 42 12.46 1.10 -1.15
C HIS A 42 13.48 0.01 -1.48
N ARG A 43 13.09 -1.27 -1.50
CA ARG A 43 14.03 -2.38 -1.78
C ARG A 43 14.66 -2.29 -3.17
N LYS A 44 14.01 -1.60 -4.11
CA LYS A 44 14.56 -1.29 -5.45
C LYS A 44 15.75 -0.33 -5.41
N VAL A 45 16.00 0.35 -4.28
CA VAL A 45 17.18 1.22 -4.09
C VAL A 45 18.44 0.38 -3.86
N HIS A 46 18.31 -0.82 -3.29
CA HIS A 46 19.43 -1.75 -3.08
C HIS A 46 19.72 -2.58 -4.33
N VAL A 47 18.67 -2.89 -5.09
CA VAL A 47 18.78 -3.53 -6.40
C VAL A 47 18.98 -2.43 -7.43
N GLY A 48 20.22 -1.92 -7.54
CA GLY A 48 20.58 -0.92 -8.54
C GLY A 48 19.95 -1.25 -9.90
N SER A 49 19.41 -0.24 -10.57
CA SER A 49 18.69 -0.34 -11.84
C SER A 49 19.40 -1.27 -12.84
N GLY A 50 18.91 -2.51 -12.92
CA GLY A 50 19.43 -3.56 -13.77
C GLY A 50 18.32 -4.57 -14.03
N SER A 51 17.75 -4.49 -15.23
CA SER A 51 17.11 -5.54 -16.01
C SER A 51 16.18 -6.54 -15.31
N SER A 52 14.92 -6.49 -15.72
CA SER A 52 13.98 -7.62 -15.66
C SER A 52 14.62 -8.89 -16.25
N GLN A 53 15.18 -9.76 -15.41
CA GLN A 53 15.31 -11.17 -15.76
C GLN A 53 13.92 -11.79 -15.63
N GLY A 54 13.30 -11.99 -16.79
CA GLY A 54 12.16 -12.88 -16.94
C GLY A 54 12.55 -14.25 -16.41
N LEU A 55 11.75 -14.77 -15.49
CA LEU A 55 11.78 -16.18 -15.14
C LEU A 55 10.80 -16.85 -16.08
N GLU A 56 11.39 -17.64 -16.96
CA GLU A 56 10.74 -18.38 -18.03
C GLU A 56 9.77 -19.39 -17.42
N GLY A 57 8.53 -19.40 -17.95
CA GLY A 57 7.49 -20.32 -17.52
C GLY A 57 7.83 -21.74 -17.95
N GLU A 58 8.38 -22.53 -17.03
CA GLU A 58 8.43 -23.97 -17.17
C GLU A 58 7.01 -24.54 -17.06
N LYS A 59 6.64 -25.29 -18.09
CA LYS A 59 5.38 -26.02 -18.23
C LYS A 59 5.30 -27.09 -17.13
N SER A 60 4.14 -27.27 -16.50
CA SER A 60 3.89 -28.48 -15.69
C SER A 60 2.42 -28.88 -15.74
N SER A 61 2.19 -30.08 -16.24
CA SER A 61 0.92 -30.81 -16.27
C SER A 61 0.24 -30.90 -14.90
N ALA A 62 -1.08 -30.95 -14.97
CA ALA A 62 -2.03 -31.20 -13.89
C ALA A 62 -1.62 -32.34 -12.94
N LYS A 63 -1.75 -32.10 -11.63
CA LYS A 63 -2.19 -33.09 -10.64
C LYS A 63 -3.04 -32.42 -9.55
N ASP A 64 -4.17 -33.04 -9.29
CA ASP A 64 -5.22 -32.67 -8.36
C ASP A 64 -4.74 -32.39 -6.93
N ALA A 65 -5.20 -31.29 -6.33
CA ALA A 65 -5.32 -31.17 -4.89
C ALA A 65 -6.48 -30.24 -4.53
N LYS A 66 -7.31 -30.78 -3.64
CA LYS A 66 -8.65 -30.35 -3.27
C LYS A 66 -8.47 -29.42 -2.08
N ASP A 67 -8.42 -28.12 -2.33
CA ASP A 67 -8.49 -27.14 -1.25
C ASP A 67 -9.29 -25.94 -1.74
N LEU A 68 -10.47 -25.75 -1.14
CA LEU A 68 -11.31 -24.56 -1.28
C LEU A 68 -10.57 -23.37 -0.66
N ARG A 69 -9.58 -22.85 -1.36
CA ARG A 69 -9.03 -21.52 -1.12
C ARG A 69 -9.68 -20.58 -2.13
N SER A 70 -10.40 -19.59 -1.61
CA SER A 70 -11.13 -18.56 -2.34
C SER A 70 -10.50 -18.21 -3.70
N PRO A 71 -11.30 -18.08 -4.79
CA PRO A 71 -10.77 -17.86 -6.13
C PRO A 71 -9.75 -16.72 -6.11
N PRO A 72 -8.56 -16.89 -6.73
CA PRO A 72 -7.53 -15.87 -6.74
C PRO A 72 -8.19 -14.61 -7.24
N THR A 73 -8.14 -13.52 -6.45
CA THR A 73 -8.87 -12.27 -6.70
C THR A 73 -8.83 -11.92 -8.18
N LEU A 74 -9.89 -12.31 -8.91
CA LEU A 74 -9.87 -12.25 -10.37
C LEU A 74 -9.92 -10.77 -10.70
N LYS A 75 -8.78 -10.24 -11.10
CA LYS A 75 -8.64 -8.89 -11.62
C LYS A 75 -8.37 -9.04 -13.12
N PRO A 76 -9.39 -9.42 -13.91
CA PRO A 76 -9.19 -9.75 -15.31
C PRO A 76 -8.87 -8.50 -16.15
N TYR A 77 -9.11 -7.30 -15.62
CA TYR A 77 -8.92 -6.05 -16.35
C TYR A 77 -7.53 -5.49 -16.06
N LYS A 78 -6.57 -5.77 -16.93
CA LYS A 78 -5.18 -5.26 -16.86
C LYS A 78 -5.07 -3.92 -17.59
N CYS A 79 -4.25 -3.00 -17.08
CA CYS A 79 -3.84 -1.81 -17.81
C CYS A 79 -2.69 -2.12 -18.77
N ASP A 80 -2.76 -1.60 -19.99
CA ASP A 80 -1.71 -1.82 -20.99
C ASP A 80 -0.49 -0.91 -20.77
N GLU A 81 -0.68 0.20 -20.08
CA GLU A 81 0.36 1.20 -19.80
C GLU A 81 1.06 0.96 -18.44
N CYS A 82 0.52 0.08 -17.59
CA CYS A 82 1.14 -0.30 -16.31
C CYS A 82 0.63 -1.65 -15.77
N ASP A 83 1.34 -2.29 -14.84
CA ASP A 83 0.99 -3.61 -14.30
C ASP A 83 -0.17 -3.64 -13.28
N LEU A 84 -1.04 -2.62 -13.28
CA LEU A 84 -2.20 -2.59 -12.41
C LEU A 84 -3.37 -3.39 -13.01
N CYS A 85 -3.93 -4.27 -12.19
CA CYS A 85 -5.12 -5.04 -12.53
C CYS A 85 -6.31 -4.63 -11.65
N PHE A 86 -7.49 -4.58 -12.27
CA PHE A 86 -8.75 -4.16 -11.67
C PHE A 86 -9.76 -5.31 -11.72
N GLY A 87 -10.62 -5.39 -10.70
CA GLY A 87 -11.72 -6.37 -10.65
C GLY A 87 -12.93 -5.98 -11.52
N ARG A 88 -12.96 -4.75 -12.06
CA ARG A 88 -14.04 -4.22 -12.89
C ARG A 88 -13.46 -3.39 -14.04
N SER A 89 -14.04 -3.52 -15.24
CA SER A 89 -13.67 -2.73 -16.42
C SER A 89 -13.84 -1.24 -16.19
N SER A 90 -14.88 -0.83 -15.47
CA SER A 90 -15.14 0.58 -15.15
C SER A 90 -14.00 1.23 -14.37
N TYR A 91 -13.33 0.47 -13.49
CA TYR A 91 -12.17 0.97 -12.75
C TYR A 91 -10.93 1.07 -13.64
N LEU A 92 -10.71 0.11 -14.53
CA LEU A 92 -9.65 0.18 -15.53
C LEU A 92 -9.83 1.41 -16.45
N LEU A 93 -11.04 1.65 -16.96
CA LEU A 93 -11.33 2.80 -17.82
C LEU A 93 -11.10 4.13 -17.10
N THR A 94 -11.51 4.25 -15.84
CA THR A 94 -11.20 5.45 -15.05
C THR A 94 -9.72 5.60 -14.76
N HIS A 95 -9.00 4.49 -14.66
CA HIS A 95 -7.57 4.49 -14.47
C HIS A 95 -6.84 4.92 -15.74
N GLN A 96 -7.20 4.45 -16.93
CA GLN A 96 -6.54 4.88 -18.18
C GLN A 96 -6.53 6.40 -18.39
N LYS A 97 -7.55 7.11 -17.89
CA LYS A 97 -7.59 8.58 -17.90
C LYS A 97 -6.43 9.26 -17.15
N ILE A 98 -5.75 8.55 -16.24
CA ILE A 98 -4.56 9.10 -15.58
C ILE A 98 -3.34 9.13 -16.50
N HIS A 99 -3.28 8.24 -17.50
CA HIS A 99 -2.20 8.21 -18.47
C HIS A 99 -2.45 9.18 -19.62
N THR A 100 -3.70 9.28 -20.07
CA THR A 100 -4.10 10.26 -21.11
C THR A 100 -4.15 11.70 -20.58
N GLY A 101 -4.21 11.87 -19.25
CA GLY A 101 -4.40 13.18 -18.62
C GLY A 101 -5.79 13.77 -18.87
N GLU A 102 -6.71 13.02 -19.48
CA GLU A 102 -8.07 13.48 -19.78
C GLU A 102 -8.87 13.65 -18.49
N LYS A 103 -9.21 14.91 -18.20
CA LYS A 103 -10.04 15.27 -17.06
C LYS A 103 -11.28 16.01 -17.55
N PRO A 104 -12.27 15.29 -18.11
CA PRO A 104 -13.44 15.92 -18.72
C PRO A 104 -14.38 16.59 -17.71
N TYR A 105 -14.17 16.39 -16.41
CA TYR A 105 -15.06 16.91 -15.37
C TYR A 105 -14.42 18.09 -14.64
N GLN A 106 -14.89 19.30 -14.89
CA GLN A 106 -14.43 20.52 -14.23
C GLN A 106 -15.34 20.90 -13.06
N CYS A 107 -14.75 21.29 -11.93
CA CYS A 107 -15.46 21.97 -10.86
C CYS A 107 -15.64 23.44 -11.21
N LEU A 108 -16.89 23.92 -11.24
CA LEU A 108 -17.21 25.30 -11.60
C LEU A 108 -16.80 26.31 -10.52
N GLU A 109 -16.77 25.89 -9.25
CA GLU A 109 -16.41 26.76 -8.13
C GLU A 109 -14.90 27.10 -8.09
N CYS A 110 -14.03 26.14 -8.43
CA CYS A 110 -12.57 26.32 -8.28
C CYS A 110 -11.74 25.96 -9.52
N GLY A 111 -12.37 25.60 -10.63
CA GLY A 111 -11.70 25.27 -11.89
C GLY A 111 -10.91 23.97 -11.90
N LYS A 112 -10.93 23.17 -10.82
CA LYS A 112 -10.19 21.89 -10.77
C LYS A 112 -10.84 20.83 -11.66
N PHE A 113 -10.01 20.09 -12.38
CA PHE A 113 -10.45 19.01 -13.27
C PHE A 113 -10.27 17.62 -12.64
N PHE A 114 -11.21 16.71 -12.92
CA PHE A 114 -11.31 15.35 -12.41
C PHE A 114 -11.52 14.33 -13.55
N CYS A 115 -11.02 13.11 -13.36
CA CYS A 115 -11.16 12.02 -14.34
C CYS A 115 -12.53 11.32 -14.30
N GLY A 116 -13.33 11.53 -13.24
CA GLY A 116 -14.63 10.87 -13.05
C GLY A 116 -15.68 11.72 -12.33
N LYS A 117 -16.96 11.49 -12.67
CA LYS A 117 -18.13 12.16 -12.06
C LYS A 117 -18.19 11.99 -10.55
N THR A 118 -17.92 10.79 -10.05
CA THR A 118 -17.94 10.50 -8.61
C THR A 118 -16.88 11.30 -7.86
N SER A 119 -15.70 11.46 -8.46
CA SER A 119 -14.60 12.25 -7.89
C SER A 119 -14.94 13.74 -7.84
N LEU A 120 -15.53 14.29 -8.92
CA LEU A 120 -16.04 15.67 -8.95
C LEU A 120 -17.12 15.88 -7.87
N ARG A 121 -18.14 15.01 -7.82
CA ARG A 121 -19.23 15.13 -6.85
C ARG A 121 -18.74 15.08 -5.40
N ASN A 122 -17.78 14.21 -5.11
CA ASN A 122 -17.18 14.15 -3.78
C ASN A 122 -16.37 15.41 -3.46
N HIS A 123 -15.70 15.99 -4.45
CA HIS A 123 -14.99 17.24 -4.31
C HIS A 123 -15.96 18.41 -4.05
N GLU A 124 -17.07 18.53 -4.77
CA GLU A 124 -18.07 19.61 -4.56
C GLU A 124 -18.62 19.65 -3.13
N ARG A 125 -18.57 18.52 -2.40
CA ARG A 125 -18.96 18.47 -0.99
C ARG A 125 -18.08 19.33 -0.07
N ILE A 126 -16.85 19.61 -0.46
CA ILE A 126 -15.96 20.47 0.33
C ILE A 126 -16.37 21.95 0.23
N HIS A 127 -16.97 22.35 -0.90
CA HIS A 127 -17.47 23.71 -1.10
C HIS A 127 -18.80 23.93 -0.37
N THR A 128 -19.57 22.85 -0.19
CA THR A 128 -20.89 22.92 0.47
C THR A 128 -20.86 22.70 1.98
N LYS A 129 -19.82 22.06 2.53
CA LYS A 129 -19.66 21.90 3.98
C LYS A 129 -18.27 22.33 4.44
N PRO A 130 -18.13 23.49 5.11
CA PRO A 130 -16.94 23.75 5.89
C PRO A 130 -16.81 22.65 6.94
N TYR A 131 -15.62 22.06 7.06
CA TYR A 131 -15.29 21.18 8.17
C TYR A 131 -15.51 21.97 9.46
N LYS A 132 -16.62 21.70 10.16
CA LYS A 132 -16.82 22.24 11.50
C LYS A 132 -15.87 21.51 12.41
N CYS A 133 -14.85 22.20 12.92
CA CYS A 133 -14.25 21.78 14.18
C CYS A 133 -15.33 21.87 15.24
N TRP A 134 -15.58 20.76 15.92
CA TRP A 134 -16.30 20.75 17.18
C TRP A 134 -15.34 21.34 18.24
N GLU A 135 -15.78 22.36 18.95
CA GLU A 135 -15.09 22.95 20.11
C GLU A 135 -15.38 22.15 21.38
#